data_AF-A0A971A5U8-F1
#
_entry.id   AF-A0A971A5U8-F1
#
_cell.length_a   1.000
_cell.length_b   1.000
_cell.length_c   1.000
_cell.angle_alpha   90.00
_cell.angle_beta   90.00
_cell.angle_gamma   90.00
#
_symmetry.space_group_name_H-M   'P 1'
#
loop_
_entity.id
_entity.type
_entity.pdbx_description
1 polymer ?
#
loop_
_entity_poly.entity_id
_entity_poly.type
_entity_poly.pdbx_seq_one_letter_code
_entity_poly.pdbx_strand_id
1 'polypeptide(L)'
;MEQLYQQRLNRYVTAMRNEKPDMIPIRPFVAEFVAKYAGMTCQDVAHDYTKAFEAAVQCAKDFDWDAVVANMVYVWTGLAQAAGLRYYGIPGIGIPANTGFNYIEPPEEQAFMRE
;
A
#
# COMPACT_ATOMS: atom_id res chain seq x y z
N MET A 1 -21.52 -13.10 -9.32
CA MET A 1 -20.18 -12.94 -8.72
C MET A 1 -19.13 -13.79 -9.43
N GLU A 2 -19.31 -15.11 -9.53
CA GLU A 2 -18.41 -16.04 -10.23
C GLU A 2 -17.99 -15.55 -11.65
N GLN A 3 -18.96 -15.19 -12.49
CA GLN A 3 -18.69 -14.78 -13.88
C GLN A 3 -17.84 -13.50 -13.97
N LEU A 4 -18.16 -12.48 -13.17
CA LEU A 4 -17.41 -11.23 -13.13
C LEU A 4 -15.99 -11.46 -12.62
N TYR A 5 -15.83 -12.29 -11.59
CA TYR A 5 -14.52 -12.69 -11.10
C TYR A 5 -13.68 -13.36 -12.20
N GLN A 6 -14.23 -14.33 -12.91
CA GLN A 6 -13.54 -15.02 -14.00
C GLN A 6 -13.17 -14.07 -15.15
N GLN A 7 -14.05 -13.13 -15.48
CA GLN A 7 -13.76 -12.09 -16.48
C GLN A 7 -12.56 -11.22 -16.08
N ARG A 8 -12.55 -10.68 -14.86
CA ARG A 8 -11.45 -9.87 -14.34
C ARG A 8 -10.14 -10.66 -14.23
N LEU A 9 -10.22 -11.91 -13.75
CA LEU A 9 -9.08 -12.81 -13.64
C LEU A 9 -8.46 -13.09 -15.02
N ASN A 10 -9.28 -13.46 -16.01
CA ASN A 10 -8.82 -13.71 -17.37
C ASN A 10 -8.16 -12.46 -17.95
N ARG A 11 -8.82 -11.30 -17.86
CA ARG A 11 -8.27 -10.01 -18.31
C ARG A 11 -6.89 -9.73 -17.71
N TYR A 12 -6.77 -9.86 -16.40
CA TYR A 12 -5.53 -9.58 -15.68
C TYR A 12 -4.40 -10.57 -16.05
N VAL A 13 -4.68 -11.88 -16.07
CA VAL A 13 -3.67 -12.90 -16.38
C VAL A 13 -3.24 -12.87 -17.85
N THR A 14 -4.17 -12.62 -18.79
CA THR A 14 -3.85 -12.42 -20.21
C THR A 14 -2.89 -11.25 -20.40
N ALA A 15 -3.13 -10.10 -19.73
CA ALA A 15 -2.21 -8.97 -19.78
C ALA A 15 -0.83 -9.32 -19.19
N MET A 16 -0.78 -10.03 -18.05
CA MET A 16 0.48 -10.48 -17.44
C MET A 16 1.28 -11.46 -18.31
N ARG A 17 0.62 -12.13 -19.27
CA ARG A 17 1.25 -13.04 -20.25
C ARG A 17 1.69 -12.33 -21.54
N ASN A 18 1.58 -11.01 -21.63
CA ASN A 18 1.84 -10.22 -22.83
C ASN A 18 0.92 -10.59 -24.02
N GLU A 19 -0.28 -11.09 -23.75
CA GLU A 19 -1.31 -11.33 -24.75
C GLU A 19 -2.27 -10.14 -24.86
N LYS A 20 -3.28 -10.21 -25.74
CA LYS A 20 -4.30 -9.16 -25.92
C LYS A 20 -5.52 -9.43 -25.02
N PRO A 21 -5.71 -8.72 -23.89
CA PRO A 21 -6.93 -8.82 -23.10
C PRO A 21 -8.13 -8.20 -23.81
N ASP A 22 -9.33 -8.43 -23.28
CA ASP A 22 -10.58 -7.82 -23.75
C ASP A 22 -10.58 -6.29 -23.58
N MET A 23 -9.94 -5.80 -22.52
CA MET A 23 -9.64 -4.39 -22.27
C MET A 23 -8.44 -4.22 -21.32
N ILE A 24 -7.95 -3.00 -21.13
CA ILE A 24 -6.83 -2.72 -20.22
C ILE A 24 -7.25 -3.00 -18.77
N PRO A 25 -6.56 -3.88 -18.02
CA PRO A 25 -6.90 -4.14 -16.63
C PRO A 25 -6.54 -2.97 -15.71
N ILE A 26 -7.37 -2.73 -14.70
CA ILE A 26 -7.17 -1.74 -13.65
C ILE A 26 -6.65 -2.44 -12.38
N ARG A 27 -5.38 -2.19 -12.05
CA ARG A 27 -4.73 -2.64 -10.81
C ARG A 27 -3.94 -1.48 -10.21
N PRO A 28 -4.55 -0.63 -9.38
CA PRO A 28 -3.87 0.54 -8.85
C PRO A 28 -3.00 0.18 -7.64
N PHE A 29 -2.00 1.02 -7.41
CA PHE A 29 -1.18 1.02 -6.21
C PHE A 29 -1.68 2.12 -5.28
N VAL A 30 -2.56 1.74 -4.36
CA VAL A 30 -3.31 2.67 -3.51
C VAL A 30 -2.72 2.92 -2.13
N ALA A 31 -1.76 2.12 -1.65
CA ALA A 31 -1.02 2.37 -0.41
C ALA A 31 -1.94 2.84 0.75
N GLU A 32 -1.57 3.89 1.48
CA GLU A 32 -2.31 4.45 2.62
C GLU A 32 -3.70 5.00 2.27
N PHE A 33 -4.05 5.16 0.98
CA PHE A 33 -5.41 5.52 0.58
C PHE A 33 -6.43 4.51 1.11
N VAL A 34 -6.09 3.21 1.13
CA VAL A 34 -7.04 2.19 1.59
C VAL A 34 -7.40 2.38 3.06
N ALA A 35 -6.43 2.83 3.88
CA ALA A 35 -6.67 3.12 5.28
C ALA A 35 -7.67 4.26 5.43
N LYS A 36 -7.37 5.39 4.76
CA LYS A 36 -8.24 6.57 4.81
C LYS A 36 -9.65 6.27 4.30
N TYR A 37 -9.76 5.50 3.22
CA TYR A 37 -11.05 5.10 2.66
C TYR A 37 -11.85 4.19 3.60
N ALA A 38 -11.17 3.24 4.26
CA ALA A 38 -11.78 2.32 5.21
C ALA A 38 -12.01 2.91 6.62
N GLY A 39 -11.70 4.19 6.84
CA GLY A 39 -11.82 4.84 8.16
C GLY A 39 -10.78 4.36 9.18
N MET A 40 -9.66 3.82 8.72
CA MET A 40 -8.52 3.36 9.52
C MET A 40 -7.38 4.38 9.48
N THR A 41 -6.48 4.32 10.46
CA THR A 41 -5.23 5.10 10.44
C THR A 41 -4.19 4.45 9.51
N CYS A 42 -3.18 5.19 9.06
CA CYS A 42 -2.07 4.61 8.31
C CYS A 42 -1.31 3.58 9.15
N GLN A 43 -1.21 3.82 10.47
CA GLN A 43 -0.61 2.90 11.43
C GLN A 43 -1.36 1.55 11.49
N ASP A 44 -2.69 1.57 11.50
CA ASP A 44 -3.50 0.34 11.56
C ASP A 44 -3.13 -0.62 10.44
N VAL A 45 -3.12 -0.15 9.20
CA VAL A 45 -2.82 -0.98 8.03
C VAL A 45 -1.32 -1.25 7.84
N ALA A 46 -0.45 -0.45 8.45
CA ALA A 46 0.99 -0.64 8.38
C ALA A 46 1.47 -1.79 9.28
N HIS A 47 0.86 -1.94 10.48
CA HIS A 47 1.31 -2.90 11.49
C HIS A 47 0.33 -4.06 11.71
N ASP A 48 -0.89 -4.01 11.18
CA ASP A 48 -1.84 -5.12 11.21
C ASP A 48 -2.21 -5.56 9.78
N TYR A 49 -1.70 -6.73 9.39
CA TYR A 49 -1.95 -7.33 8.08
C TYR A 49 -3.44 -7.56 7.83
N THR A 50 -4.20 -7.96 8.84
CA THR A 50 -5.63 -8.27 8.68
C THR A 50 -6.40 -6.99 8.36
N LYS A 51 -6.10 -5.89 9.05
CA LYS A 51 -6.70 -4.57 8.74
C LYS A 51 -6.32 -4.07 7.36
N ALA A 52 -5.06 -4.25 6.96
CA ALA A 52 -4.60 -3.89 5.62
C ALA A 52 -5.38 -4.65 4.53
N PHE A 53 -5.59 -5.96 4.75
CA PHE A 53 -6.35 -6.81 3.85
C PHE A 53 -7.82 -6.40 3.77
N GLU A 54 -8.47 -6.17 4.91
CA GLU A 54 -9.86 -5.73 4.98
C GLU A 54 -10.07 -4.40 4.24
N ALA A 55 -9.18 -3.43 4.45
CA ALA A 55 -9.22 -2.13 3.77
C ALA A 55 -9.04 -2.27 2.25
N ALA A 56 -8.10 -3.12 1.79
CA ALA A 56 -7.88 -3.39 0.37
C ALA A 56 -9.09 -4.09 -0.28
N VAL A 57 -9.70 -5.06 0.42
CA VAL A 57 -10.91 -5.75 -0.04
C VAL A 57 -12.10 -4.80 -0.15
N GLN A 58 -12.26 -3.89 0.81
CA GLN A 58 -13.30 -2.87 0.75
C GLN A 58 -13.14 -2.00 -0.50
N CYS A 59 -11.94 -1.45 -0.72
CA CYS A 59 -11.67 -0.64 -1.92
C CYS A 59 -11.87 -1.44 -3.22
N ALA A 60 -11.46 -2.71 -3.26
CA ALA A 60 -11.64 -3.58 -4.43
C ALA A 60 -13.12 -3.75 -4.81
N LYS A 61 -14.00 -3.82 -3.80
CA LYS A 61 -15.45 -3.94 -4.00
C LYS A 61 -16.05 -2.62 -4.51
N ASP A 62 -15.57 -1.49 -4.01
CA ASP A 62 -16.20 -0.20 -4.23
C ASP A 62 -15.71 0.52 -5.49
N PHE A 63 -14.49 0.23 -5.98
CA PHE A 63 -13.87 0.91 -7.12
C PHE A 63 -13.75 0.08 -8.41
N ASP A 64 -14.42 -1.07 -8.49
CA ASP A 64 -14.50 -1.91 -9.70
C ASP A 64 -13.11 -2.36 -10.25
N TRP A 65 -12.12 -2.55 -9.38
CA TRP A 65 -10.77 -2.96 -9.78
C TRP A 65 -10.71 -4.42 -10.24
N ASP A 66 -9.86 -4.70 -11.23
CA ASP A 66 -9.62 -6.05 -11.75
C ASP A 66 -8.76 -6.89 -10.80
N ALA A 67 -7.77 -6.25 -10.19
CA ALA A 67 -6.87 -6.87 -9.24
C ALA A 67 -6.34 -5.83 -8.24
N VAL A 68 -5.97 -6.27 -7.04
CA VAL A 68 -5.42 -5.41 -5.98
C VAL A 68 -4.27 -6.13 -5.28
N VAL A 69 -3.35 -5.36 -4.71
CA VAL A 69 -2.35 -5.94 -3.79
C VAL A 69 -3.01 -6.09 -2.43
N ALA A 70 -3.07 -7.34 -1.94
CA ALA A 70 -3.78 -7.69 -0.70
C ALA A 70 -3.26 -6.98 0.55
N ASN A 71 -1.98 -6.58 0.57
CA ASN A 71 -1.29 -6.08 1.76
C ASN A 71 -0.37 -4.89 1.46
N MET A 72 -0.75 -4.02 0.53
CA MET A 72 0.16 -3.02 -0.03
C MET A 72 0.84 -2.10 1.02
N VAL A 73 0.22 -1.91 2.19
CA VAL A 73 0.73 -1.04 3.26
C VAL A 73 1.47 -1.81 4.36
N TYR A 74 1.33 -3.14 4.41
CA TYR A 74 2.03 -3.95 5.41
C TYR A 74 3.54 -3.88 5.17
N VAL A 75 4.28 -3.41 6.17
CA VAL A 75 5.67 -2.98 5.97
C VAL A 75 6.67 -3.74 6.84
N TRP A 76 7.93 -3.59 6.45
CA TRP A 76 9.15 -4.07 7.09
C TRP A 76 9.52 -3.31 8.38
N THR A 77 8.56 -2.86 9.20
CA THR A 77 8.83 -2.03 10.40
C THR A 77 9.93 -2.65 11.26
N GLY A 78 9.80 -3.95 11.54
CA GLY A 78 10.78 -4.68 12.33
C GLY A 78 12.17 -4.69 11.69
N LEU A 79 12.28 -4.82 10.37
CA LEU A 79 13.56 -4.78 9.66
C LEU A 79 14.17 -3.37 9.68
N ALA A 80 13.39 -2.34 9.39
CA ALA A 80 13.85 -0.95 9.39
C ALA A 80 14.36 -0.53 10.78
N GLN A 81 13.65 -0.91 11.83
CA GLN A 81 14.07 -0.67 13.21
C GLN A 81 15.29 -1.51 13.60
N ALA A 82 15.33 -2.80 13.23
CA ALA A 82 16.48 -3.66 13.49
C ALA A 82 17.75 -3.19 12.77
N ALA A 83 17.61 -2.62 11.57
CA ALA A 83 18.70 -2.00 10.83
C ALA A 83 19.10 -0.62 11.38
N GLY A 84 18.39 -0.09 12.38
CA GLY A 84 18.69 1.19 13.01
C GLY A 84 18.43 2.40 12.10
N LEU A 85 17.51 2.27 11.13
CA LEU A 85 17.17 3.38 10.24
C LEU A 85 16.49 4.50 11.02
N ARG A 86 17.04 5.71 10.93
CA ARG A 86 16.53 6.92 11.62
C ARG A 86 15.80 7.88 10.70
N TYR A 87 16.02 7.76 9.39
CA TYR A 87 15.44 8.63 8.38
C TYR A 87 14.10 8.12 7.84
N TYR A 88 13.66 6.94 8.27
CA TYR A 88 12.45 6.31 7.76
C TYR A 88 11.31 6.49 8.76
N GLY A 89 10.45 7.48 8.49
CA GLY A 89 9.24 7.74 9.25
C GLY A 89 8.19 6.69 8.94
N ILE A 90 7.81 5.95 9.98
CA ILE A 90 6.84 4.86 9.92
C ILE A 90 5.55 5.34 10.59
N PRO A 91 4.35 5.11 10.03
CA PRO A 91 3.11 5.54 10.67
C PRO A 91 3.03 5.10 12.14
N GLY A 92 2.93 6.06 13.06
CA GLY A 92 2.93 5.82 14.51
C GLY A 92 4.31 5.60 15.16
N ILE A 93 5.39 5.59 14.39
CA ILE A 93 6.78 5.43 14.84
C ILE A 93 7.65 6.48 14.12
N GLY A 94 7.96 7.57 14.82
CA GLY A 94 8.71 8.70 14.26
C GLY A 94 7.84 9.71 13.48
N ILE A 95 6.63 9.33 13.09
CA ILE A 95 5.62 10.23 12.49
C ILE A 95 4.21 9.92 13.03
N PRO A 96 3.23 10.85 12.92
CA PRO A 96 1.86 10.62 13.39
C PRO A 96 1.17 9.41 12.74
N ALA A 97 0.23 8.79 13.45
CA ALA A 97 -0.46 7.57 13.02
C ALA A 97 -1.27 7.69 11.71
N ASN A 98 -1.73 8.90 11.39
CA ASN A 98 -2.51 9.19 10.19
C ASN A 98 -1.67 9.65 9.00
N THR A 99 -0.34 9.71 9.16
CA THR A 99 0.59 10.09 8.11
C THR A 99 1.18 8.83 7.50
N GLY A 100 1.22 8.75 6.17
CA GLY A 100 1.89 7.65 5.46
C GLY A 100 3.40 7.70 5.61
N PHE A 101 4.10 6.67 5.11
CA PHE A 101 5.55 6.62 5.19
C PHE A 101 6.21 7.88 4.63
N ASN A 102 7.20 8.40 5.34
CA ASN A 102 7.89 9.61 4.90
C ASN A 102 9.37 9.61 5.29
N TYR A 103 10.17 10.40 4.57
CA TYR A 103 11.53 10.68 4.95
C TYR A 103 11.53 11.65 6.15
N ILE A 104 12.34 11.33 7.16
CA ILE A 104 12.64 12.22 8.27
C ILE A 104 13.97 12.88 7.95
N GLU A 105 13.92 14.19 7.68
CA GLU A 105 15.13 14.99 7.48
C GLU A 105 15.97 15.01 8.76
N PRO A 106 17.29 14.82 8.65
CA PRO A 106 18.17 15.09 9.78
C PRO A 106 18.13 16.59 10.12
N PRO A 107 18.43 16.97 11.37
CA PRO A 107 18.70 18.37 11.70
C PRO A 107 19.77 18.97 10.79
N GLU A 108 19.74 20.29 10.57
CA GLU A 108 20.67 20.97 9.66
C GLU A 108 22.14 20.66 9.97
N GLU A 109 22.53 20.58 11.26
CA GLU A 109 23.88 20.23 11.69
C GLU A 109 24.34 18.81 11.24
N GLN A 110 23.38 17.94 10.93
CA GLN A 110 23.56 16.56 10.49
C GLN A 110 23.09 16.34 9.05
N ALA A 111 22.83 17.41 8.28
CA ALA A 111 22.45 17.31 6.88
C ALA A 111 23.54 16.60 6.06
N PHE A 112 23.10 15.65 5.22
CA PHE A 112 23.97 14.88 4.33
C PHE A 112 24.43 15.70 3.12
N MET A 113 23.55 16.57 2.60
CA MET A 113 23.93 17.58 1.62
C MET A 113 24.32 18.86 2.36
N ARG A 114 25.59 19.25 2.22
CA ARG A 114 26.16 20.48 2.76
C ARG A 114 26.55 21.37 1.59
N GLU A 115 26.39 22.68 1.75
CA GLU A 115 26.89 23.69 0.79
C GLU A 115 28.42 23.64 0.65
#